data_AF-A0A2E6ZRN5-F1
#
_entry.id   AF-A0A2E6ZRN5-F1
#
_cell.length_a   1.000
_cell.length_b   1.000
_cell.length_c   1.000
_cell.angle_alpha   90.00
_cell.angle_beta   90.00
_cell.angle_gamma   90.00
#
_symmetry.space_group_name_H-M   'P 1'
#
loop_
_entity.id
_entity.type
_entity.pdbx_description
1 polymer ?
#
loop_
_entity_poly.entity_id
_entity_poly.type
_entity_poly.pdbx_seq_one_letter_code
_entity_poly.pdbx_strand_id
1 'polypeptide(L)'
;MPEALDIPEDMRVPSMEFGRLVATSGKSACAWALVVVGVIFAISLVTALQRGLDAELAILMGLALISLAAVWIYNFVGVLMAAGTPRQRWLVVPTLAIMLPYLLGFYLAAYRGLWHLLETARAFTWQEFAPAMLCLMLGWFLISRLARLVAIRQDIDAALRGPE
;
A
#
# COMPACT_ATOMS: atom_id res chain seq x y z
N MET A 1 2.51 -19.12 -3.57
CA MET A 1 3.43 -19.25 -2.43
C MET A 1 4.09 -17.90 -2.23
N PRO A 2 4.09 -17.31 -1.03
CA PRO A 2 4.90 -16.12 -0.78
C PRO A 2 6.38 -16.53 -0.92
N GLU A 3 7.14 -15.82 -1.76
CA GLU A 3 8.61 -15.93 -1.74
C GLU A 3 9.06 -15.50 -0.34
N ALA A 4 9.49 -16.47 0.46
CA ALA A 4 10.06 -16.23 1.78
C ALA A 4 11.30 -15.34 1.63
N LEU A 5 11.47 -14.41 2.56
CA LEU A 5 12.71 -13.66 2.69
C LEU A 5 13.80 -14.65 3.13
N ASP A 6 14.78 -14.95 2.27
CA ASP A 6 15.96 -15.73 2.66
C ASP A 6 16.84 -14.84 3.56
N ILE A 7 16.57 -14.86 4.87
CA ILE A 7 17.36 -14.19 5.89
C ILE A 7 18.47 -15.15 6.34
N PRO A 8 19.76 -14.81 6.14
CA PRO A 8 20.87 -15.63 6.61
C PRO A 8 20.82 -15.84 8.14
N GLU A 9 21.01 -17.09 8.61
CA GLU A 9 20.90 -17.48 10.03
C GLU A 9 21.84 -16.72 10.98
N ASP A 10 22.90 -16.12 10.43
CA ASP A 10 23.92 -15.34 11.11
C ASP A 10 23.56 -13.85 11.26
N MET A 11 22.51 -13.37 10.60
CA MET A 11 22.08 -11.97 10.63
C MET A 11 21.22 -11.64 11.87
N ARG A 12 21.78 -11.88 13.07
CA ARG A 12 21.11 -11.71 14.38
C ARG A 12 21.07 -10.28 14.92
N VAL A 13 21.66 -9.32 14.21
CA VAL A 13 21.79 -7.93 14.66
C VAL A 13 21.33 -7.00 13.55
N PRO A 14 20.55 -5.93 13.82
CA PRO A 14 20.26 -4.91 12.82
C PRO A 14 21.57 -4.31 12.30
N SER A 15 22.01 -4.81 11.14
CA SER A 15 23.21 -4.40 10.42
C SER A 15 22.84 -3.59 9.18
N MET A 16 23.80 -2.85 8.62
CA MET A 16 23.57 -2.10 7.38
C MET A 16 23.16 -3.04 6.22
N GLU A 17 23.60 -4.30 6.26
CA GLU A 17 23.24 -5.34 5.29
C GLU A 17 21.80 -5.83 5.46
N PHE A 18 21.36 -6.07 6.70
CA PHE A 18 19.96 -6.39 7.02
C PHE A 18 19.03 -5.27 6.56
N GLY A 19 19.41 -4.04 6.86
CA GLY A 19 18.72 -2.84 6.42
C GLY A 19 18.60 -2.72 4.90
N ARG A 20 19.68 -3.04 4.18
CA ARG A 20 19.70 -3.04 2.71
C ARG A 20 18.79 -4.14 2.16
N LEU A 21 18.81 -5.34 2.76
CA LEU A 21 17.96 -6.47 2.39
C LEU A 21 16.47 -6.12 2.52
N VAL A 22 16.07 -5.56 3.67
CA VAL A 22 14.69 -5.11 3.94
C VAL A 22 14.25 -4.03 2.96
N ALA A 23 15.11 -3.02 2.71
CA ALA A 23 14.83 -1.97 1.75
C ALA A 23 14.66 -2.54 0.33
N THR A 24 15.50 -3.49 -0.09
CA THR A 24 15.41 -4.12 -1.42
C THR A 24 14.16 -4.97 -1.58
N SER A 25 13.77 -5.72 -0.56
CA SER A 25 12.60 -6.61 -0.61
C SER A 25 11.28 -5.84 -0.63
N GLY A 26 11.21 -4.73 0.11
CA GLY A 26 10.05 -3.83 0.10
C GLY A 26 9.96 -2.90 -1.10
N LYS A 27 11.09 -2.62 -1.78
CA LYS A 27 11.18 -1.60 -2.86
C LYS A 27 10.17 -1.82 -3.98
N SER A 28 10.02 -3.07 -4.45
CA SER A 28 9.11 -3.37 -5.55
C SER A 28 7.65 -3.17 -5.15
N ALA A 29 7.26 -3.61 -3.96
CA ALA A 29 5.91 -3.45 -3.45
C ALA A 29 5.55 -1.98 -3.16
N CYS A 30 6.48 -1.21 -2.58
CA CYS A 30 6.32 0.24 -2.41
C CYS A 30 6.21 0.98 -3.76
N ALA A 31 7.06 0.64 -4.74
CA ALA A 31 7.01 1.25 -6.07
C ALA A 31 5.65 1.00 -6.75
N TRP A 32 5.15 -0.24 -6.70
CA TRP A 32 3.83 -0.55 -7.26
C TRP A 32 2.70 0.15 -6.49
N ALA A 33 2.77 0.25 -5.17
CA ALA A 33 1.79 0.99 -4.38
C ALA A 33 1.77 2.48 -4.77
N LEU A 34 2.93 3.12 -4.94
CA LEU A 34 3.04 4.51 -5.42
C LEU A 34 2.43 4.68 -6.82
N VAL A 35 2.71 3.75 -7.74
CA VAL A 35 2.14 3.77 -9.09
C VAL A 35 0.61 3.72 -9.03
N VAL A 36 0.04 2.80 -8.24
CA VAL A 36 -1.42 2.63 -8.14
C VAL A 36 -2.07 3.86 -7.51
N VAL A 37 -1.50 4.38 -6.43
CA VAL A 37 -1.98 5.62 -5.80
C VAL A 37 -1.89 6.80 -6.77
N GLY A 38 -0.81 6.89 -7.55
CA GLY A 38 -0.63 7.89 -8.59
C GLY A 38 -1.68 7.78 -9.71
N VAL A 39 -2.01 6.56 -10.14
CA VAL A 39 -3.08 6.30 -11.12
C VAL A 39 -4.44 6.72 -10.57
N ILE A 40 -4.76 6.39 -9.32
CA ILE A 40 -6.02 6.82 -8.67
C ILE A 40 -6.11 8.35 -8.63
N PHE A 41 -5.03 9.03 -8.27
CA PHE A 41 -4.96 10.48 -8.27
C PHE A 41 -5.15 11.07 -9.67
N ALA A 42 -4.45 10.55 -10.68
CA ALA A 42 -4.54 11.03 -12.05
C ALA A 42 -5.94 10.86 -12.63
N ILE A 43 -6.58 9.70 -12.42
CA ILE A 43 -7.96 9.46 -12.87
C ILE A 43 -8.92 10.44 -12.19
N SER A 44 -8.78 10.62 -10.87
CA SER A 44 -9.63 11.53 -10.11
C SER A 44 -9.46 12.99 -10.56
N LEU A 45 -8.22 13.41 -10.81
CA LEU A 45 -7.89 14.75 -11.31
C LEU A 45 -8.47 14.98 -12.72
N VAL A 46 -8.28 14.04 -13.65
CA VAL A 46 -8.82 14.16 -15.01
C VAL A 46 -10.35 14.21 -14.97
N THR A 47 -10.98 13.40 -14.12
CA THR A 47 -12.44 13.39 -13.95
C THR A 47 -12.93 14.73 -13.39
N ALA A 48 -12.22 15.28 -12.39
CA ALA A 48 -12.53 16.58 -11.81
C ALA A 48 -12.38 17.72 -12.83
N LEU A 49 -11.38 17.66 -13.72
CA LEU A 49 -11.20 18.64 -14.79
C LEU A 49 -12.30 18.56 -15.86
N GLN A 50 -12.84 17.36 -16.13
CA GLN A 50 -13.88 17.17 -17.14
C GLN A 50 -15.29 17.49 -16.65
N ARG A 51 -15.61 17.16 -15.39
CA ARG A 51 -16.98 17.21 -14.85
C ARG A 51 -17.16 18.20 -13.69
N GLY A 52 -16.08 18.85 -13.26
CA GLY A 52 -16.06 19.67 -12.05
C GLY A 52 -15.62 18.88 -10.82
N LEU A 53 -15.11 19.60 -9.82
CA LEU A 53 -14.67 19.01 -8.56
C LEU A 53 -15.86 18.74 -7.66
N ASP A 54 -16.24 17.47 -7.55
CA ASP A 54 -17.18 17.00 -6.53
C ASP A 54 -16.46 16.65 -5.22
N ALA A 55 -17.16 16.70 -4.09
CA ALA A 55 -16.65 16.35 -2.77
C ALA A 55 -16.04 14.94 -2.75
N GLU A 56 -16.65 14.01 -3.49
CA GLU A 56 -16.18 12.63 -3.58
C GLU A 56 -14.82 12.52 -4.30
N LEU A 57 -14.62 13.26 -5.39
CA LEU A 57 -13.35 13.32 -6.11
C LEU A 57 -12.28 14.03 -5.28
N ALA A 58 -12.66 15.09 -4.54
CA ALA A 58 -11.77 15.77 -3.62
C ALA A 58 -11.29 14.84 -2.50
N ILE A 59 -12.17 14.00 -1.94
CA ILE A 59 -11.82 12.99 -0.93
C ILE A 59 -10.86 11.95 -1.52
N LEU A 60 -11.14 11.42 -2.72
CA LEU A 60 -10.27 10.43 -3.38
C LEU A 60 -8.87 11.01 -3.66
N MET A 61 -8.80 12.24 -4.19
CA MET A 61 -7.53 12.92 -4.43
C MET A 61 -6.78 13.19 -3.12
N GLY A 62 -7.48 13.64 -2.07
CA GLY A 62 -6.89 13.88 -0.75
C GLY A 62 -6.34 12.60 -0.12
N LEU A 63 -7.11 11.52 -0.14
CA LEU A 63 -6.67 10.21 0.35
C LEU A 63 -5.50 9.66 -0.46
N ALA A 64 -5.48 9.87 -1.78
CA ALA A 64 -4.36 9.47 -2.62
C ALA A 64 -3.08 10.26 -2.28
N LEU A 65 -3.16 11.58 -2.10
CA LEU A 65 -2.01 12.41 -1.70
C LEU A 65 -1.48 12.03 -0.32
N ILE A 66 -2.36 11.83 0.66
CA ILE A 66 -1.99 11.38 2.00
C ILE A 66 -1.34 9.99 1.94
N SER A 67 -1.91 9.08 1.13
CA SER A 67 -1.36 7.73 0.93
C SER A 67 0.02 7.76 0.27
N LEU A 68 0.24 8.68 -0.67
CA LEU A 68 1.53 8.85 -1.34
C LEU A 68 2.60 9.33 -0.34
N ALA A 69 2.27 10.33 0.48
CA ALA A 69 3.12 10.79 1.56
C ALA A 69 3.42 9.66 2.57
N ALA A 70 2.41 8.86 2.91
CA ALA A 70 2.55 7.74 3.83
C ALA A 70 3.50 6.65 3.31
N VAL A 71 3.33 6.21 2.06
CA VAL A 71 4.27 5.23 1.44
C VAL A 71 5.69 5.78 1.38
N TRP A 72 5.85 7.08 1.16
CA TRP A 72 7.17 7.73 1.17
C TRP A 72 7.81 7.74 2.57
N ILE A 73 7.03 8.07 3.60
CA ILE A 73 7.47 8.00 5.01
C ILE A 73 7.87 6.57 5.38
N TYR A 74 7.12 5.56 4.95
CA TYR A 74 7.47 4.16 5.19
C TYR A 74 8.85 3.82 4.59
N ASN A 75 9.10 4.22 3.34
CA ASN A 75 10.38 3.99 2.68
C ASN A 75 11.53 4.70 3.42
N PHE A 76 11.31 5.93 3.87
CA PHE A 76 12.31 6.71 4.63
C PHE A 76 12.61 6.09 6.00
N VAL A 77 11.58 5.65 6.75
CA VAL A 77 11.75 5.01 8.05
C VAL A 77 12.43 3.64 7.90
N GLY A 78 12.12 2.89 6.84
CA GLY A 78 12.84 1.65 6.52
C GLY A 78 14.34 1.88 6.34
N VAL A 79 14.73 2.95 5.64
CA VAL A 79 16.14 3.35 5.49
C VAL A 79 16.77 3.82 6.80
N LEU A 80 16.02 4.52 7.67
CA LEU A 80 16.53 4.97 8.97
C LEU A 80 16.74 3.81 9.97
N MET A 81 15.86 2.81 9.95
CA MET A 81 16.04 1.59 10.73
C MET A 81 17.21 0.77 10.21
N ALA A 82 17.35 0.70 8.89
CA ALA A 82 18.52 0.11 8.22
C ALA A 82 19.86 0.77 8.60
N ALA A 83 19.83 2.08 8.88
CA ALA A 83 21.01 2.86 9.26
C ALA A 83 21.39 2.74 10.76
N GLY A 84 20.73 1.87 11.53
CA GLY A 84 21.13 1.58 12.92
C GLY A 84 20.55 2.53 13.98
N THR A 85 19.44 3.23 13.68
CA THR A 85 18.71 4.05 14.68
C THR A 85 17.42 3.39 15.16
N PRO A 86 17.44 2.20 15.82
CA PRO A 86 16.23 1.51 16.23
C PRO A 86 15.63 2.15 17.49
N ARG A 87 15.04 3.35 17.37
CA ARG A 87 14.18 3.87 18.44
C ARG A 87 12.80 3.22 18.29
N GLN A 88 12.39 2.41 19.27
CA GLN A 88 11.08 1.73 19.30
C GLN A 88 9.88 2.64 18.92
N ARG A 89 9.93 3.93 19.27
CA ARG A 89 8.90 4.92 18.91
C ARG A 89 8.70 5.10 17.40
N TRP A 90 9.71 4.80 16.59
CA TRP A 90 9.66 4.91 15.14
C TRP A 90 9.06 3.66 14.46
N LEU A 91 8.77 2.58 15.19
CA LEU A 91 8.07 1.39 14.65
C LEU A 91 6.56 1.62 14.45
N VAL A 92 5.96 2.55 15.20
CA VAL A 92 4.53 2.88 15.07
C VAL A 92 4.25 3.62 13.76
N VAL A 93 5.15 4.52 13.38
CA VAL A 93 5.06 5.36 12.16
C VAL A 93 4.89 4.53 10.86
N PRO A 94 5.73 3.52 10.55
CA PRO A 94 5.58 2.71 9.36
C PRO A 94 4.31 1.85 9.38
N THR A 95 3.82 1.48 10.56
CA THR A 95 2.52 0.79 10.71
C THR A 95 1.37 1.69 10.26
N LEU A 96 1.31 2.91 10.80
CA LEU A 96 0.29 3.89 10.43
C LEU A 96 0.41 4.32 8.97
N ALA A 97 1.65 4.40 8.47
CA ALA A 97 1.94 4.76 7.10
C ALA A 97 1.43 3.73 6.07
N ILE A 98 1.46 2.43 6.40
CA ILE A 98 0.87 1.39 5.54
C ILE A 98 -0.66 1.36 5.66
N MET A 99 -1.21 1.72 6.82
CA MET A 99 -2.65 1.60 7.07
C MET A 99 -3.49 2.50 6.15
N LEU A 100 -3.04 3.73 5.88
CA LEU A 100 -3.72 4.68 4.99
C LEU A 100 -3.92 4.18 3.56
N PRO A 101 -2.87 3.77 2.81
CA PRO A 101 -3.05 3.20 1.48
C PRO A 101 -3.82 1.87 1.51
N TYR A 102 -3.80 1.14 2.64
CA TYR A 102 -4.59 -0.08 2.81
C TYR A 102 -6.09 0.23 2.89
N LEU A 103 -6.46 1.24 3.66
CA LEU A 103 -7.84 1.73 3.75
C LEU A 103 -8.33 2.29 2.41
N LEU A 104 -7.47 3.00 1.67
CA LEU A 104 -7.79 3.47 0.32
C LEU A 104 -8.03 2.29 -0.64
N GLY A 105 -7.16 1.28 -0.62
CA GLY A 105 -7.34 0.06 -1.42
C GLY A 105 -8.64 -0.68 -1.05
N PHE A 106 -8.95 -0.78 0.24
CA PHE A 106 -10.19 -1.38 0.71
C PHE A 106 -11.43 -0.60 0.29
N TYR A 107 -11.41 0.73 0.40
CA TYR A 107 -12.50 1.58 -0.07
C TYR A 107 -12.75 1.39 -1.57
N LEU A 108 -11.70 1.34 -2.39
CA LEU A 108 -11.83 1.09 -3.82
C LEU A 108 -12.34 -0.31 -4.13
N ALA A 109 -11.82 -1.34 -3.47
CA ALA A 109 -12.18 -2.72 -3.73
C ALA A 109 -13.60 -3.07 -3.25
N ALA A 110 -13.92 -2.75 -1.99
CA ALA A 110 -15.16 -3.15 -1.36
C ALA A 110 -16.34 -2.24 -1.74
N TYR A 111 -16.15 -0.92 -1.65
CA TYR A 111 -17.23 0.04 -1.86
C TYR A 111 -17.37 0.43 -3.34
N ARG A 112 -16.32 0.97 -3.96
CA ARG A 112 -16.42 1.40 -5.38
C ARG A 112 -16.41 0.25 -6.39
N GLY A 113 -15.83 -0.88 -6.00
CA GLY A 113 -15.72 -2.06 -6.83
C GLY A 113 -16.87 -3.02 -6.61
N LEU A 114 -16.76 -3.83 -5.56
CA LEU A 114 -17.67 -4.94 -5.31
C LEU A 114 -19.11 -4.47 -5.08
N TRP A 115 -19.33 -3.44 -4.27
CA TRP A 115 -20.69 -2.96 -3.98
C TRP A 115 -21.38 -2.37 -5.22
N HIS A 116 -20.71 -1.51 -5.99
CA HIS A 116 -21.28 -1.02 -7.26
C HIS A 116 -21.47 -2.13 -8.32
N LEU A 117 -20.61 -3.14 -8.36
CA LEU A 117 -20.83 -4.31 -9.22
C LEU A 117 -22.10 -5.08 -8.82
N LEU A 118 -22.37 -5.20 -7.52
CA LEU A 118 -23.60 -5.82 -7.02
C LEU A 118 -24.85 -4.98 -7.34
N GLU A 119 -24.75 -3.66 -7.25
CA GLU A 119 -25.86 -2.75 -7.62
C GLU A 119 -26.17 -2.83 -9.12
N THR A 120 -25.14 -2.81 -9.96
CA THR A 120 -25.26 -2.88 -11.43
C THR A 120 -25.63 -4.27 -11.95
N ALA A 121 -25.50 -5.33 -11.13
CA ALA A 121 -25.88 -6.68 -11.52
C ALA A 121 -27.37 -6.83 -11.87
N ARG A 122 -28.24 -5.95 -11.34
CA ARG A 122 -29.69 -5.97 -11.63
C ARG A 122 -30.06 -5.28 -12.94
N ALA A 123 -29.29 -4.29 -13.37
CA ALA A 123 -29.53 -3.50 -14.58
C ALA A 123 -28.18 -3.18 -15.23
N PHE A 124 -27.64 -4.18 -15.91
CA PHE A 124 -26.27 -4.10 -16.42
C PHE A 124 -26.10 -2.99 -17.45
N THR A 125 -25.20 -2.06 -17.16
CA THR A 125 -24.73 -1.06 -18.11
C THR A 125 -23.20 -1.05 -18.16
N TRP A 126 -22.65 -0.95 -19.36
CA TRP A 126 -21.19 -0.95 -19.55
C TRP A 126 -20.51 0.30 -18.99
N GLN A 127 -21.27 1.40 -18.92
CA GLN A 127 -20.80 2.68 -18.37
C GLN A 127 -20.58 2.63 -16.86
N GLU A 128 -21.33 1.80 -16.13
CA GLU A 128 -21.20 1.66 -14.67
C GLU A 128 -20.35 0.45 -14.28
N PHE A 129 -20.43 -0.64 -15.05
CA PHE A 129 -19.66 -1.85 -14.79
C PHE A 129 -18.15 -1.65 -14.97
N ALA A 130 -17.73 -1.02 -16.08
CA ALA A 130 -16.30 -0.85 -16.39
C ALA A 130 -15.53 -0.06 -15.32
N PRO A 131 -16.00 1.12 -14.84
CA PRO A 131 -15.32 1.83 -13.76
C PRO A 131 -15.37 1.08 -12.42
N ALA A 132 -16.46 0.39 -12.11
CA ALA A 132 -16.55 -0.42 -10.89
C ALA A 132 -15.52 -1.58 -10.92
N MET A 133 -15.42 -2.28 -12.05
CA MET A 133 -14.40 -3.31 -12.24
C MET A 133 -12.97 -2.76 -12.14
N LEU A 134 -12.71 -1.58 -12.72
CA LEU A 134 -11.40 -0.92 -12.59
C LEU A 134 -11.07 -0.58 -11.13
N CYS A 135 -12.02 -0.03 -10.38
CA CYS A 135 -11.88 0.24 -8.95
C CYS A 135 -11.62 -1.04 -8.15
N LEU A 136 -12.33 -2.12 -8.45
CA LEU A 136 -12.12 -3.42 -7.83
C LEU A 136 -10.69 -3.92 -8.08
N MET A 137 -10.25 -3.90 -9.33
CA MET A 137 -8.92 -4.37 -9.73
C MET A 137 -7.80 -3.52 -9.11
N LEU A 138 -7.92 -2.19 -9.14
CA LEU A 138 -6.94 -1.27 -8.56
C LEU A 138 -6.90 -1.39 -7.04
N GLY A 139 -8.06 -1.45 -6.39
CA GLY A 139 -8.16 -1.62 -4.94
C GLY A 139 -7.56 -2.95 -4.49
N TRP A 140 -7.93 -4.05 -5.15
CA TRP A 140 -7.39 -5.38 -4.86
C TRP A 140 -5.88 -5.46 -5.09
N PHE A 141 -5.40 -4.92 -6.21
CA PHE A 141 -3.97 -4.91 -6.50
C PHE A 141 -3.20 -4.10 -5.46
N LEU A 142 -3.69 -2.93 -5.05
CA LEU A 142 -3.09 -2.13 -3.98
C LEU A 142 -3.02 -2.92 -2.66
N ILE A 143 -4.13 -3.53 -2.24
CA ILE A 143 -4.18 -4.37 -1.03
C ILE A 143 -3.15 -5.50 -1.12
N SER A 144 -3.06 -6.20 -2.26
CA SER A 144 -2.13 -7.32 -2.42
C SER A 144 -0.66 -6.90 -2.27
N ARG A 145 -0.29 -5.69 -2.75
CA ARG A 145 1.07 -5.16 -2.62
C ARG A 145 1.38 -4.74 -1.18
N LEU A 146 0.40 -4.15 -0.49
CA LEU A 146 0.57 -3.76 0.90
C LEU A 146 0.59 -4.98 1.84
N ALA A 147 -0.23 -6.01 1.57
CA ALA A 147 -0.18 -7.27 2.28
C ALA A 147 1.20 -7.93 2.17
N ARG A 148 1.86 -7.82 1.01
CA ARG A 148 3.25 -8.27 0.83
C ARG A 148 4.23 -7.49 1.72
N LEU A 149 4.05 -6.17 1.87
CA LEU A 149 4.87 -5.36 2.80
C LEU A 149 4.65 -5.75 4.26
N VAL A 150 3.41 -6.07 4.64
CA VAL A 150 3.09 -6.55 5.99
C VAL A 150 3.74 -7.90 6.25
N ALA A 151 3.69 -8.83 5.29
CA ALA A 151 4.35 -10.14 5.40
C ALA A 151 5.87 -9.99 5.60
N ILE A 152 6.54 -9.19 4.77
CA ILE A 152 7.97 -8.90 4.91
C ILE A 152 8.31 -8.37 6.31
N ARG A 153 7.44 -7.51 6.86
CA ARG A 153 7.62 -7.00 8.23
C ARG A 153 7.45 -8.08 9.29
N GLN A 154 6.45 -8.96 9.16
CA GLN A 154 6.26 -10.06 10.10
C GLN A 154 7.45 -11.02 10.09
N ASP A 155 8.02 -11.29 8.91
CA ASP A 155 9.24 -12.10 8.76
C ASP A 155 10.44 -11.45 9.45
N ILE A 156 10.59 -10.12 9.33
CA ILE A 156 11.62 -9.33 10.05
C ILE A 156 11.41 -9.43 11.57
N ASP A 157 10.19 -9.22 12.05
CA ASP A 157 9.88 -9.25 13.48
C ASP A 157 10.10 -10.66 14.07
N ALA A 158 9.85 -11.72 13.30
CA ALA A 158 10.13 -13.10 13.69
C ALA A 158 11.65 -13.38 13.74
N ALA A 159 12.40 -12.96 12.73
CA ALA A 159 13.86 -13.11 12.70
C ALA A 159 14.55 -12.38 13.87
N LEU A 160 14.03 -11.21 14.28
CA LEU A 160 14.55 -10.44 15.41
C LEU A 160 14.21 -11.03 16.79
N ARG A 161 13.21 -11.92 16.90
CA ARG A 161 12.83 -12.55 18.18
C ARG A 161 13.64 -13.80 18.53
N GLY A 162 14.29 -14.45 17.56
CA GLY A 162 15.01 -15.71 17.75
C GLY A 162 14.08 -16.91 17.98
N PRO A 163 14.56 -18.16 17.80
CA PRO A 163 13.78 -19.35 18.14
C PRO A 163 13.59 -19.44 19.67
N GLU A 164 12.36 -19.74 20.10
CA GLU A 164 12.05 -20.15 21.48
C GLU A 164 12.75 -21.46 21.86
#